data_AF-A0A0P0P223-F1
#
_entry.id   AF-A0A0P0P223-F1
#
_cell.length_a   1.000
_cell.length_b   1.000
_cell.length_c   1.000
_cell.angle_alpha   90.00
_cell.angle_beta   90.00
_cell.angle_gamma   90.00
#
_symmetry.space_group_name_H-M   'P 1'
#
loop_
_entity.id
_entity.type
_entity.pdbx_description
1 polymer ?
#
loop_
_entity_poly.entity_id
_entity_poly.type
_entity_poly.pdbx_seq_one_letter_code
_entity_poly.pdbx_strand_id
1 'polypeptide(L)'
;MGQEIPAMPRTALLAVLAASLMTISQPAAARDPLDIAALRLTTAGAWEGKLEYRDYQADRWFGIPMKVRIEDGADGVTLIRKADFDDGPRVGNVRITTVELLDAATGKETSASFRKGREASLETSSLRLAAPPVDATHWTMIAEADGRDDDRPARLRVTTVRDGDRMTTLKEVDFLDDAAETWIQRNRSTLTRVGG
;
A
#
# COMPACT_ATOMS: atom_id res chain seq x y z
N MET A 1 -37.49 -8.99 78.85
CA MET A 1 -36.68 -8.41 77.75
C MET A 1 -35.22 -8.73 78.05
N GLY A 2 -34.50 -9.59 77.37
CA GLY A 2 -34.76 -10.36 76.16
C GLY A 2 -33.43 -11.00 75.74
N GLN A 3 -33.47 -12.33 75.59
CA GLN A 3 -32.59 -13.20 74.83
C GLN A 3 -31.14 -13.43 75.29
N GLU A 4 -30.96 -14.56 75.98
CA GLU A 4 -29.78 -15.41 75.89
C GLU A 4 -29.63 -15.94 74.46
N ILE A 5 -28.42 -15.87 73.91
CA ILE A 5 -28.06 -16.45 72.62
C ILE A 5 -27.53 -17.87 72.88
N PRO A 6 -28.15 -18.94 72.36
CA PRO A 6 -27.62 -20.28 72.51
C PRO A 6 -26.44 -20.52 71.57
N ALA A 7 -25.40 -21.17 72.11
CA ALA A 7 -24.26 -21.68 71.36
C ALA A 7 -24.70 -22.79 70.38
N MET A 8 -24.25 -22.73 69.13
CA MET A 8 -24.39 -23.82 68.16
C MET A 8 -23.08 -24.61 67.98
N PRO A 9 -23.17 -25.93 67.76
CA PRO A 9 -22.04 -26.86 67.79
C PRO A 9 -21.25 -26.92 66.47
N ARG A 10 -19.97 -27.31 66.62
CA ARG A 10 -19.04 -27.71 65.55
C ARG A 10 -19.43 -29.07 64.96
N THR A 11 -19.87 -29.13 63.70
CA THR A 11 -19.59 -30.31 62.84
C THR A 11 -19.78 -30.03 61.35
N ALA A 12 -18.71 -30.32 60.60
CA ALA A 12 -18.60 -30.86 59.24
C ALA A 12 -19.36 -30.19 58.06
N LEU A 13 -18.61 -29.76 57.04
CA LEU A 13 -18.50 -30.56 55.80
C LEU A 13 -17.33 -30.08 54.93
N LEU A 14 -16.41 -31.01 54.60
CA LEU A 14 -15.47 -30.87 53.49
C LEU A 14 -16.23 -30.83 52.16
N ALA A 15 -15.91 -29.87 51.31
CA ALA A 15 -16.08 -30.01 49.86
C ALA A 15 -14.90 -29.31 49.17
N VAL A 16 -13.83 -30.07 48.93
CA VAL A 16 -12.72 -29.63 48.08
C VAL A 16 -13.21 -29.71 46.63
N LEU A 17 -13.53 -28.56 46.05
CA LEU A 17 -13.83 -28.43 44.63
C LEU A 17 -12.51 -28.55 43.84
N ALA A 18 -12.30 -29.67 43.17
CA ALA A 18 -11.28 -29.82 42.15
C ALA A 18 -11.70 -29.00 40.92
N ALA A 19 -11.13 -27.79 40.76
CA ALA A 19 -11.31 -26.98 39.57
C ALA A 19 -10.40 -27.50 38.45
N SER A 20 -10.99 -28.28 37.54
CA SER A 20 -10.36 -28.71 36.29
C SER A 20 -10.04 -27.48 35.43
N LEU A 21 -8.75 -27.18 35.21
CA LEU A 21 -8.31 -26.23 34.20
C LEU A 21 -8.65 -26.78 32.81
N MET A 22 -9.81 -26.39 32.27
CA MET A 22 -10.05 -26.51 30.83
C MET A 22 -9.39 -25.32 30.13
N THR A 23 -8.19 -25.54 29.59
CA THR A 23 -7.60 -24.63 28.59
C THR A 23 -8.47 -24.67 27.34
N ILE A 24 -9.29 -23.65 27.16
CA ILE A 24 -10.03 -23.43 25.92
C ILE A 24 -8.98 -23.03 24.87
N SER A 25 -8.57 -23.98 24.02
CA SER A 25 -7.88 -23.65 22.78
C SER A 25 -8.84 -22.86 21.91
N GLN A 26 -8.73 -21.54 21.92
CA GLN A 26 -9.43 -20.71 20.95
C GLN A 26 -8.86 -21.04 19.56
N PRO A 27 -9.70 -21.33 18.55
CA PRO A 27 -9.21 -21.47 17.19
C PRO A 27 -8.53 -20.16 16.80
N ALA A 28 -7.30 -20.24 16.30
CA ALA A 28 -6.65 -19.09 15.70
C ALA A 28 -7.58 -18.60 14.58
N ALA A 29 -8.12 -17.39 14.73
CA ALA A 29 -8.85 -16.74 13.64
C ALA A 29 -7.93 -16.79 12.41
N ALA A 30 -8.37 -17.46 11.35
CA ALA A 30 -7.68 -17.40 10.08
C ALA A 30 -7.57 -15.91 9.73
N ARG A 31 -6.35 -15.38 9.67
CA ARG A 31 -6.15 -14.02 9.16
C ARG A 31 -6.68 -14.02 7.74
N ASP A 32 -7.52 -13.05 7.42
CA ASP A 32 -7.97 -12.87 6.04
C ASP A 32 -6.74 -12.85 5.12
N PRO A 33 -6.80 -13.50 3.95
CA PRO A 33 -5.70 -13.46 3.00
C PRO A 33 -5.31 -12.01 2.73
N LEU A 34 -4.00 -11.71 2.72
CA LEU A 34 -3.49 -10.41 2.29
C LEU A 34 -3.74 -10.25 0.79
N ASP A 35 -4.93 -9.76 0.44
CA ASP A 35 -5.32 -9.47 -0.93
C ASP A 35 -4.81 -8.09 -1.39
N ILE A 36 -5.06 -7.75 -2.65
CA ILE A 36 -4.63 -6.48 -3.25
C ILE A 36 -5.21 -5.29 -2.49
N ALA A 37 -6.47 -5.36 -2.04
CA ALA A 37 -7.12 -4.28 -1.31
C ALA A 37 -6.41 -4.02 0.02
N ALA A 38 -6.23 -5.07 0.82
CA ALA A 38 -5.53 -5.01 2.10
C ALA A 38 -4.11 -4.47 1.93
N LEU A 39 -3.34 -5.01 0.98
CA LEU A 39 -1.95 -4.61 0.74
C LEU A 39 -1.83 -3.14 0.30
N ARG A 40 -2.73 -2.64 -0.55
CA ARG A 40 -2.75 -1.21 -0.93
C ARG A 40 -2.92 -0.32 0.30
N LEU A 41 -3.88 -0.63 1.17
CA LEU A 41 -4.14 0.16 2.37
C LEU A 41 -2.94 0.23 3.32
N THR A 42 -2.11 -0.81 3.35
CA THR A 42 -0.88 -0.79 4.17
C THR A 42 0.06 0.35 3.78
N THR A 43 -0.01 0.88 2.55
CA THR A 43 0.86 1.96 2.08
C THR A 43 0.52 3.33 2.69
N ALA A 44 -0.64 3.47 3.33
CA ALA A 44 -1.04 4.69 4.02
C ALA A 44 0.05 5.13 5.02
N GLY A 45 0.35 6.42 5.03
CA GLY A 45 1.44 6.99 5.81
C GLY A 45 2.23 8.08 5.10
N ALA A 46 3.20 8.62 5.81
CA ALA A 46 4.17 9.57 5.28
C ALA A 46 5.43 8.83 4.84
N TRP A 47 5.98 9.26 3.71
CA TRP A 47 7.13 8.67 3.05
C TRP A 47 8.04 9.78 2.51
N GLU A 48 9.35 9.57 2.55
CA GLU A 48 10.34 10.49 2.00
C GLU A 48 11.41 9.72 1.24
N GLY A 49 11.97 10.35 0.21
CA GLY A 49 13.03 9.74 -0.58
C GLY A 49 13.26 10.48 -1.88
N LYS A 50 13.25 9.76 -3.00
CA LYS A 50 13.59 10.32 -4.31
C LYS A 50 12.56 9.98 -5.38
N LEU A 51 12.32 10.93 -6.27
CA LEU A 51 11.85 10.68 -7.64
C LEU A 51 13.06 10.65 -8.55
N GLU A 52 13.18 9.61 -9.36
CA GLU A 52 14.37 9.30 -10.14
C GLU A 52 14.00 9.16 -11.62
N TYR A 53 14.79 9.82 -12.46
CA TYR A 53 14.68 9.77 -13.91
C TYR A 53 15.86 8.99 -14.49
N ARG A 54 15.60 8.25 -15.57
CA ARG A 54 16.64 7.50 -16.29
C ARG A 54 17.40 8.44 -17.22
N ASP A 55 18.71 8.52 -17.04
CA ASP A 55 19.65 9.08 -18.02
C ASP A 55 20.06 7.93 -18.95
N TYR A 56 19.44 7.86 -20.13
CA TYR A 56 19.67 6.79 -21.09
C TYR A 56 21.05 6.84 -21.74
N GLN A 57 21.72 8.01 -21.75
CA GLN A 57 23.04 8.14 -22.35
C GLN A 57 24.13 7.62 -21.42
N ALA A 58 24.00 7.89 -20.11
CA ALA A 58 24.98 7.47 -19.11
C ALA A 58 24.54 6.23 -18.31
N ASP A 59 23.44 5.58 -18.69
CA ASP A 59 22.87 4.38 -18.08
C ASP A 59 22.67 4.47 -16.55
N ARG A 60 22.32 5.67 -16.06
CA ARG A 60 22.25 5.96 -14.61
C ARG A 60 20.92 6.58 -14.21
N TRP A 61 20.65 6.54 -12.90
CA TRP A 61 19.51 7.22 -12.31
C TRP A 61 19.93 8.57 -11.77
N PHE A 62 19.15 9.60 -12.07
CA PHE A 62 19.26 10.91 -11.44
C PHE A 62 18.04 11.15 -10.56
N GLY A 63 18.25 11.43 -9.29
CA GLY A 63 17.19 11.54 -8.29
C GLY A 63 17.05 12.94 -7.70
N ILE A 64 15.81 13.43 -7.64
CA ILE A 64 15.43 14.63 -6.89
C ILE A 64 14.70 14.24 -5.61
N PRO A 65 14.85 14.99 -4.51
CA PRO A 65 14.11 14.73 -3.28
C PRO A 65 12.60 14.77 -3.51
N MET A 66 11.87 13.81 -2.92
CA MET A 66 10.41 13.73 -3.00
C MET A 66 9.84 13.38 -1.62
N LYS A 67 8.72 14.00 -1.29
CA LYS A 67 7.87 13.62 -0.14
C LYS A 67 6.56 13.07 -0.66
N VAL A 68 6.04 12.03 -0.01
CA VAL A 68 4.77 11.42 -0.36
C VAL A 68 3.93 11.22 0.89
N ARG A 69 2.65 11.59 0.83
CA ARG A 69 1.65 11.25 1.83
C ARG A 69 0.55 10.43 1.17
N ILE A 70 0.31 9.24 1.68
CA ILE A 70 -0.80 8.38 1.27
C ILE A 70 -1.82 8.37 2.39
N GLU A 71 -3.07 8.67 2.07
CA GLU A 71 -4.21 8.68 2.99
C GLU A 71 -5.21 7.62 2.57
N ASP A 72 -5.75 6.90 3.56
CA ASP A 72 -6.88 6.00 3.38
C ASP A 72 -8.18 6.83 3.31
N GLY A 73 -9.02 6.53 2.32
CA GLY A 73 -10.36 7.12 2.18
C GLY A 73 -11.37 6.62 3.23
N ALA A 74 -10.99 5.62 4.04
CA ALA A 74 -11.79 4.98 5.08
C ALA A 74 -13.00 4.18 4.56
N ASP A 75 -13.01 3.85 3.26
CA ASP A 75 -13.97 2.97 2.60
C ASP A 75 -13.36 1.61 2.20
N GLY A 76 -12.07 1.39 2.50
CA GLY A 76 -11.32 0.17 2.22
C GLY A 76 -10.87 0.00 0.76
N VAL A 77 -11.21 0.94 -0.13
CA VAL A 77 -10.92 0.83 -1.57
C VAL A 77 -10.27 2.08 -2.17
N THR A 78 -10.41 3.22 -1.50
CA THR A 78 -9.91 4.52 -1.94
C THR A 78 -8.59 4.88 -1.26
N LEU A 79 -7.60 5.28 -2.05
CA LEU A 79 -6.38 5.93 -1.57
C LEU A 79 -6.23 7.32 -2.16
N ILE A 80 -5.69 8.24 -1.37
CA ILE A 80 -5.33 9.59 -1.81
C ILE A 80 -3.82 9.76 -1.62
N ARG A 81 -3.10 9.87 -2.73
CA ARG A 81 -1.66 10.04 -2.75
C ARG A 81 -1.31 11.48 -3.11
N LYS A 82 -0.53 12.14 -2.28
CA LYS A 82 0.05 13.47 -2.51
C LYS A 82 1.56 13.34 -2.64
N ALA A 83 2.13 13.73 -3.77
CA ALA A 83 3.57 13.77 -3.99
C ALA A 83 4.05 15.21 -4.19
N ASP A 84 5.13 15.57 -3.50
CA ASP A 84 5.75 16.89 -3.51
C ASP A 84 7.24 16.78 -3.84
N PHE A 85 7.71 17.56 -4.81
CA PHE A 85 9.13 17.64 -5.19
C PHE A 85 9.43 18.96 -5.92
N ASP A 86 10.70 19.35 -5.97
CA ASP A 86 11.18 20.49 -6.77
C ASP A 86 11.78 19.96 -8.09
N ASP A 87 11.16 20.31 -9.21
CA ASP A 87 11.51 19.87 -10.56
C ASP A 87 12.44 20.90 -11.26
N GLY A 88 13.25 21.59 -10.45
CA GLY A 88 14.33 22.47 -10.89
C GLY A 88 13.86 23.85 -11.36
N PRO A 89 14.79 24.74 -11.76
CA PRO A 89 14.51 26.16 -11.93
C PRO A 89 13.46 26.50 -13.00
N ARG A 90 13.22 25.61 -13.97
CA ARG A 90 12.24 25.82 -15.04
C ARG A 90 10.80 25.50 -14.60
N VAL A 91 10.63 24.50 -13.74
CA VAL A 91 9.32 23.98 -13.33
C VAL A 91 8.98 24.40 -11.90
N GLY A 92 9.98 24.37 -11.02
CA GLY A 92 9.87 24.66 -9.60
C GLY A 92 9.13 23.58 -8.83
N ASN A 93 8.50 23.99 -7.72
CA ASN A 93 7.75 23.08 -6.86
C ASN A 93 6.55 22.47 -7.57
N VAL A 94 6.49 21.15 -7.56
CA VAL A 94 5.41 20.33 -8.10
C VAL A 94 4.69 19.62 -6.97
N ARG A 95 3.36 19.71 -6.98
CA ARG A 95 2.47 18.82 -6.25
C ARG A 95 1.63 18.03 -7.25
N ILE A 96 1.55 16.72 -7.04
CA ILE A 96 0.61 15.84 -7.72
C ILE A 96 -0.30 15.23 -6.66
N THR A 97 -1.61 15.41 -6.83
CA THR A 97 -2.63 14.70 -6.04
C THR A 97 -3.25 13.63 -6.92
N THR A 98 -3.21 12.38 -6.48
CA THR A 98 -3.79 11.23 -7.16
C THR A 98 -4.84 10.61 -6.23
N VAL A 99 -6.04 10.38 -6.75
CA VAL A 99 -7.09 9.61 -6.07
C VAL A 99 -7.23 8.29 -6.80
N GLU A 100 -7.17 7.17 -6.08
CA GLU A 100 -7.13 5.81 -6.61
C GLU A 100 -8.30 5.02 -6.03
N LEU A 101 -9.18 4.48 -6.89
CA LEU A 101 -10.32 3.65 -6.50
C LEU A 101 -10.14 2.24 -7.02
N LEU A 102 -10.09 1.26 -6.12
CA LEU A 102 -10.04 -0.16 -6.45
C LEU A 102 -11.45 -0.75 -6.60
N ASP A 103 -11.69 -1.42 -7.73
CA ASP A 103 -12.76 -2.40 -7.87
C ASP A 103 -12.20 -3.79 -7.52
N ALA A 104 -12.47 -4.25 -6.30
CA ALA A 104 -11.99 -5.55 -5.82
C ALA A 104 -12.59 -6.74 -6.58
N ALA A 105 -13.75 -6.59 -7.22
CA ALA A 105 -14.38 -7.67 -7.97
C ALA A 105 -13.66 -7.92 -9.30
N THR A 106 -13.11 -6.88 -9.92
CA THR A 106 -12.40 -6.98 -11.20
C THR A 106 -10.88 -6.89 -11.07
N GLY A 107 -10.37 -6.51 -9.89
CA GLY A 107 -8.94 -6.28 -9.66
C GLY A 107 -8.42 -5.04 -10.41
N LYS A 108 -9.31 -4.12 -10.79
CA LYS A 108 -8.95 -2.90 -11.53
C LYS A 108 -8.90 -1.70 -10.60
N GLU A 109 -7.89 -0.86 -10.79
CA GLU A 109 -7.78 0.42 -10.12
C GLU A 109 -8.00 1.54 -11.14
N THR A 110 -8.88 2.48 -10.84
CA THR A 110 -9.01 3.73 -11.59
C THR A 110 -8.38 4.86 -10.79
N SER A 111 -7.48 5.61 -11.41
CA SER A 111 -6.81 6.74 -10.79
C SER A 111 -7.08 8.04 -11.54
N ALA A 112 -7.31 9.11 -10.78
CA ALA A 112 -7.39 10.48 -11.29
C ALA A 112 -6.25 11.31 -10.69
N SER A 113 -5.40 11.92 -11.54
CA SER A 113 -4.26 12.72 -11.09
C SER A 113 -4.38 14.18 -11.50
N PHE A 114 -4.01 15.07 -10.57
CA PHE A 114 -4.10 16.52 -10.72
C PHE A 114 -2.74 17.16 -10.47
N ARG A 115 -2.27 17.97 -11.43
CA ARG A 115 -1.03 18.75 -11.34
C ARG A 115 -1.29 20.16 -11.87
N LYS A 116 -0.85 21.18 -11.13
CA LYS A 116 -0.97 22.59 -11.54
C LYS A 116 -0.40 22.78 -12.95
N GLY A 117 -1.18 23.39 -13.84
CA GLY A 117 -0.77 23.70 -15.21
C GLY A 117 -0.74 22.49 -16.16
N ARG A 118 -1.39 21.37 -15.79
CA ARG A 118 -1.64 20.21 -16.64
C ARG A 118 -3.12 19.86 -16.61
N GLU A 119 -3.61 19.24 -17.68
CA GLU A 119 -4.93 18.61 -17.67
C GLU A 119 -4.94 17.46 -16.66
N ALA A 120 -6.11 17.21 -16.07
CA ALA A 120 -6.29 16.05 -15.20
C ALA A 120 -6.14 14.78 -16.03
N SER A 121 -5.41 13.79 -15.52
CA SER A 121 -5.29 12.48 -16.15
C SER A 121 -6.21 11.48 -15.47
N LEU A 122 -6.82 10.60 -16.25
CA LEU A 122 -7.61 9.46 -15.80
C LEU A 122 -7.00 8.20 -16.40
N GLU A 123 -6.71 7.20 -15.57
CA GLU A 123 -6.13 5.93 -16.00
C GLU A 123 -6.83 4.78 -15.27
N THR A 124 -7.04 3.66 -15.96
CA THR A 124 -7.51 2.42 -15.34
C THR A 124 -6.50 1.31 -15.61
N SER A 125 -5.98 0.72 -14.54
CA SER A 125 -4.98 -0.35 -14.60
C SER A 125 -5.53 -1.65 -14.01
N SER A 126 -5.10 -2.78 -14.54
CA SER A 126 -5.31 -4.08 -13.91
C SER A 126 -4.21 -4.31 -12.88
N LEU A 127 -4.58 -4.67 -11.65
CA LEU A 127 -3.64 -4.96 -10.59
C LEU A 127 -3.45 -6.46 -10.41
N ARG A 128 -2.21 -6.86 -10.14
CA ARG A 128 -1.87 -8.23 -9.76
C ARG A 128 -0.68 -8.26 -8.81
N LEU A 129 -0.60 -9.31 -7.99
CA LEU A 129 0.61 -9.60 -7.23
C LEU A 129 1.59 -10.37 -8.11
N ALA A 130 2.87 -10.00 -8.07
CA ALA A 130 3.91 -10.70 -8.82
C ALA A 130 4.19 -12.10 -8.25
N ALA A 131 3.97 -12.26 -6.95
CA ALA A 131 4.05 -13.51 -6.19
C ALA A 131 3.16 -13.36 -4.94
N PRO A 132 2.81 -14.47 -4.24
CA PRO A 132 2.16 -14.37 -2.94
C PRO A 132 2.94 -13.45 -1.98
N PRO A 133 2.25 -12.57 -1.22
CA PRO A 133 2.91 -11.67 -0.29
C PRO A 133 3.51 -12.46 0.87
N VAL A 134 4.68 -12.04 1.35
CA VAL A 134 5.30 -12.63 2.55
C VAL A 134 4.55 -12.15 3.80
N ASP A 135 4.28 -10.85 3.87
CA ASP A 135 3.46 -10.21 4.88
C ASP A 135 2.93 -8.85 4.39
N ALA A 136 2.28 -8.10 5.27
CA ALA A 136 1.66 -6.79 4.99
C ALA A 136 2.65 -5.71 4.50
N THR A 137 3.95 -5.93 4.71
CA THR A 137 5.02 -4.99 4.40
C THR A 137 6.05 -5.53 3.40
N HIS A 138 5.93 -6.80 2.99
CA HIS A 138 6.85 -7.46 2.05
C HIS A 138 6.06 -8.06 0.89
N TRP A 139 5.93 -7.30 -0.20
CA TRP A 139 5.14 -7.69 -1.37
C TRP A 139 5.57 -6.96 -2.63
N THR A 140 5.15 -7.49 -3.79
CA THR A 140 5.33 -6.84 -5.09
C THR A 140 4.01 -6.84 -5.85
N MET A 141 3.57 -5.65 -6.25
CA MET A 141 2.35 -5.42 -7.01
C MET A 141 2.69 -4.83 -8.37
N ILE A 142 1.99 -5.29 -9.40
CA ILE A 142 2.14 -4.82 -10.77
C ILE A 142 0.79 -4.27 -11.21
N ALA A 143 0.81 -3.02 -11.68
CA ALA A 143 -0.31 -2.36 -12.35
C ALA A 143 0.00 -2.26 -13.84
N GLU A 144 -0.92 -2.70 -14.69
CA GLU A 144 -0.76 -2.67 -16.15
C GLU A 144 -1.96 -2.00 -16.81
N ALA A 145 -1.71 -1.11 -17.78
CA ALA A 145 -2.72 -0.42 -18.56
C ALA A 145 -2.23 -0.19 -19.99
N ASP A 146 -3.15 -0.10 -20.95
CA ASP A 146 -2.85 0.48 -22.26
C ASP A 146 -3.17 1.98 -22.21
N GLY A 147 -2.32 2.79 -22.82
CA GLY A 147 -2.42 4.24 -22.76
C GLY A 147 -1.52 4.92 -23.78
N ARG A 148 -0.96 6.07 -23.40
CA ARG A 148 -0.01 6.82 -24.22
C ARG A 148 1.21 7.22 -23.41
N ASP A 149 2.37 7.21 -24.05
CA ASP A 149 3.59 7.84 -23.55
C ASP A 149 4.25 8.55 -24.74
N ASP A 150 4.76 9.77 -24.56
CA ASP A 150 5.39 10.56 -25.63
C ASP A 150 4.55 10.65 -26.93
N ASP A 151 3.24 10.86 -26.77
CA ASP A 151 2.26 10.92 -27.87
C ASP A 151 2.18 9.65 -28.75
N ARG A 152 2.65 8.51 -28.24
CA ARG A 152 2.56 7.20 -28.89
C ARG A 152 1.70 6.24 -28.08
N PRO A 153 0.99 5.29 -28.72
CA PRO A 153 0.28 4.23 -28.01
C PRO A 153 1.28 3.34 -27.29
N ALA A 154 1.00 3.03 -26.03
CA ALA A 154 1.92 2.28 -25.19
C ALA A 154 1.19 1.38 -24.20
N ARG A 155 1.79 0.25 -23.86
CA ARG A 155 1.50 -0.47 -22.64
C ARG A 155 2.34 0.11 -21.51
N LEU A 156 1.68 0.46 -20.43
CA LEU A 156 2.25 1.02 -19.22
C LEU A 156 2.31 -0.08 -18.18
N ARG A 157 3.44 -0.22 -17.51
CA ARG A 157 3.60 -1.10 -16.35
C ARG A 157 4.17 -0.31 -15.19
N VAL A 158 3.52 -0.39 -14.04
CA VAL A 158 4.01 0.15 -12.79
C VAL A 158 4.23 -0.99 -11.81
N THR A 159 5.49 -1.24 -11.45
CA THR A 159 5.86 -2.25 -10.47
C THR A 159 6.16 -1.56 -9.14
N THR A 160 5.36 -1.84 -8.12
CA THR A 160 5.59 -1.39 -6.74
C THR A 160 6.08 -2.55 -5.90
N VAL A 161 7.29 -2.40 -5.35
CA VAL A 161 7.89 -3.31 -4.37
C VAL A 161 7.84 -2.64 -3.01
N ARG A 162 7.25 -3.31 -2.04
CA ARG A 162 7.35 -2.94 -0.63
C ARG A 162 8.21 -3.95 0.11
N ASP A 163 9.20 -3.44 0.83
CA ASP A 163 10.17 -4.20 1.61
C ASP A 163 10.33 -3.50 2.98
N GLY A 164 9.46 -3.87 3.92
CA GLY A 164 9.32 -3.23 5.22
C GLY A 164 8.92 -1.76 5.10
N ASP A 165 9.84 -0.89 5.53
CA ASP A 165 9.73 0.57 5.48
C ASP A 165 10.28 1.17 4.19
N ARG A 166 10.72 0.36 3.23
CA ARG A 166 11.14 0.81 1.91
C ARG A 166 10.06 0.51 0.88
N MET A 167 9.78 1.48 0.01
CA MET A 167 8.87 1.32 -1.12
C MET A 167 9.54 1.83 -2.38
N THR A 168 9.59 0.98 -3.41
CA THR A 168 10.10 1.35 -4.73
C THR A 168 9.00 1.19 -5.76
N THR A 169 8.76 2.21 -6.56
CA THR A 169 7.78 2.16 -7.67
C THR A 169 8.51 2.47 -8.96
N LEU A 170 8.50 1.54 -9.92
CA LEU A 170 9.14 1.67 -11.23
C LEU A 170 8.06 1.73 -12.32
N LYS A 171 8.08 2.79 -13.13
CA LYS A 171 7.29 2.88 -14.37
C LYS A 171 8.12 2.38 -15.55
N GLU A 172 7.53 1.50 -16.32
CA GLU A 172 8.04 0.98 -17.58
C GLU A 172 7.00 1.18 -18.69
N VAL A 173 7.50 1.27 -19.92
CA VAL A 173 6.70 1.54 -21.12
C VAL A 173 7.15 0.58 -22.21
N ASP A 174 6.19 -0.05 -22.87
CA ASP A 174 6.36 -0.78 -24.12
C ASP A 174 5.51 -0.11 -25.19
N PHE A 175 6.11 0.30 -26.30
CA PHE A 175 5.39 1.02 -27.36
C PHE A 175 4.67 0.04 -28.29
N LEU A 176 3.35 0.18 -28.39
CA LEU A 176 2.50 -0.78 -29.12
C LEU A 176 2.63 -0.67 -30.64
N ASP A 177 3.28 0.38 -31.13
CA ASP A 177 3.60 0.62 -32.53
C ASP A 177 5.02 0.19 -32.92
N ASP A 178 5.82 -0.34 -31.98
CA ASP A 178 7.11 -0.96 -32.28
C ASP A 178 6.95 -2.43 -32.73
N ALA A 179 7.89 -2.92 -33.54
CA ALA A 179 7.83 -4.27 -34.10
C ALA A 179 8.09 -5.39 -33.07
N ALA A 180 8.69 -5.06 -31.94
CA ALA A 180 9.06 -6.00 -30.88
C ALA A 180 8.75 -5.41 -29.51
N GLU A 181 8.26 -6.25 -28.61
CA GLU A 181 8.02 -5.88 -27.21
C GLU A 181 9.34 -5.51 -26.53
N THR A 182 9.44 -4.27 -26.07
CA THR A 182 10.61 -3.73 -25.39
C THR A 182 10.19 -2.85 -24.22
N TRP A 183 10.43 -3.32 -23.00
CA TRP A 183 10.15 -2.56 -21.79
C TRP A 183 11.24 -1.53 -21.48
N ILE A 184 10.89 -0.26 -21.65
CA ILE A 184 11.73 0.90 -21.37
C ILE A 184 11.40 1.44 -19.98
N GLN A 185 12.39 1.45 -19.09
CA GLN A 185 12.27 2.11 -17.78
C GLN A 185 12.18 3.62 -17.94
N ARG A 186 11.16 4.27 -17.38
CA ARG A 186 10.92 5.73 -17.52
C ARG A 186 11.33 6.49 -16.28
N ASN A 187 10.71 6.16 -15.16
CA ASN A 187 10.98 6.81 -13.89
C ASN A 187 10.83 5.80 -12.75
N ARG A 188 11.45 6.11 -11.62
CA ARG A 188 11.37 5.34 -10.40
C ARG A 188 11.14 6.28 -9.23
N SER A 189 10.41 5.84 -8.22
CA SER A 189 10.52 6.43 -6.89
C SER A 189 11.10 5.42 -5.93
N THR A 190 11.94 5.90 -5.03
CA THR A 190 12.51 5.12 -3.93
C THR A 190 12.23 5.88 -2.64
N LEU A 191 11.43 5.30 -1.77
CA LEU A 191 10.87 5.95 -0.60
C LEU A 191 11.13 5.13 0.67
N THR A 192 11.25 5.83 1.79
CA THR A 192 11.35 5.28 3.14
C THR A 192 10.23 5.86 3.99
N ARG A 193 9.60 5.02 4.82
CA ARG A 193 8.53 5.42 5.73
C ARG A 193 9.08 6.40 6.79
N VAL A 194 8.30 7.43 7.08
CA VAL A 194 8.64 8.40 8.15
C VAL A 194 8.10 7.89 9.47
N GLY A 195 8.96 7.86 10.50
CA GLY A 195 8.58 7.50 11.87
C GLY A 195 8.33 6.01 12.10
N GLY A 196 9.12 5.14 11.45
CA GLY A 196 9.12 3.70 11.68
C GLY A 196 9.38 3.31 13.13
#